data_AF-A0A497SGP9-F1
#
_entry.id   AF-A0A497SGP9-F1
#
_cell.length_a   1.000
_cell.length_b   1.000
_cell.length_c   1.000
_cell.angle_alpha   90.00
_cell.angle_beta   90.00
_cell.angle_gamma   90.00
#
_symmetry.space_group_name_H-M   'P 1'
#
loop_
_entity.id
_entity.type
_entity.pdbx_description
1 polymer ?
#
loop_
_entity_poly.entity_id
_entity_poly.type
_entity_poly.pdbx_seq_one_letter_code
_entity_poly.pdbx_strand_id
1 'polypeptide(L)'
;MITVFVLLVIVAAASIVAYQNPFTGMSIRYYGNDSLNGPILSPDNASEEGKTDLVAGIPVLAGNKTPPINATDGGNESADEEQEPPIAMNMAGGGGSGGASGTQCTTLWECTEWSECSENGIMTRACTDRNACGTDYAKPCEEMICTYDERDYCSIMVIPDNIHVNMSKNSTFHASVYVDTSMQLYGAEFGLSYDNNTLLVEDLSGGGFFSKDGASTYSLASHANGTIFFAVSRMATNQSVSGSGTVAVITFTPRSSGNSQLVLHNITIAGHGLEVVQCNSTGSVVMVE
;
A
#
# COMPACT_ATOMS: atom_id res chain seq x y z
N MET A 1 -2.48 -8.36 25.99
CA MET A 1 -2.24 -7.27 25.02
C MET A 1 -2.46 -7.71 23.57
N ILE A 2 -2.04 -8.92 23.16
CA ILE A 2 -2.20 -9.43 21.77
C ILE A 2 -3.67 -9.55 21.32
N THR A 3 -4.61 -9.87 22.23
CA THR A 3 -6.05 -9.97 21.92
C THR A 3 -6.74 -8.63 21.62
N VAL A 4 -6.18 -7.50 22.08
CA VAL A 4 -6.74 -6.16 21.83
C VAL A 4 -6.31 -5.62 20.47
N PHE A 5 -5.12 -6.01 19.98
CA PHE A 5 -4.59 -5.66 18.66
C PHE A 5 -5.36 -6.34 17.51
N VAL A 6 -5.70 -7.62 17.67
CA VAL A 6 -6.55 -8.36 16.73
C VAL A 6 -7.94 -7.73 16.66
N LEU A 7 -8.49 -7.28 17.79
CA LEU A 7 -9.78 -6.58 17.81
C LEU A 7 -9.74 -5.21 17.12
N LEU A 8 -8.63 -4.47 17.15
CA LEU A 8 -8.57 -3.13 16.55
C LEU A 8 -8.52 -3.18 15.02
N VAL A 9 -7.80 -4.15 14.45
CA VAL A 9 -7.80 -4.41 12.99
C VAL A 9 -9.18 -4.93 12.55
N ILE A 10 -9.81 -5.80 13.35
CA ILE A 10 -11.17 -6.32 13.09
C ILE A 10 -12.26 -5.24 13.28
N VAL A 11 -12.10 -4.30 14.23
CA VAL A 11 -13.04 -3.20 14.46
C VAL A 11 -12.93 -2.13 13.37
N ALA A 12 -11.74 -1.90 12.81
CA ALA A 12 -11.61 -1.04 11.63
C ALA A 12 -12.34 -1.64 10.40
N ALA A 13 -12.19 -2.94 10.17
CA ALA A 13 -12.92 -3.67 9.12
C ALA A 13 -14.45 -3.68 9.34
N ALA A 14 -14.90 -3.90 10.58
CA ALA A 14 -16.34 -3.90 10.91
C ALA A 14 -16.99 -2.51 10.88
N SER A 15 -16.23 -1.44 11.16
CA SER A 15 -16.76 -0.07 11.18
C SER A 15 -17.02 0.48 9.78
N ILE A 16 -16.34 -0.03 8.75
CA ILE A 16 -16.56 0.39 7.35
C ILE A 16 -17.80 -0.31 6.75
N VAL A 17 -18.09 -1.56 7.15
CA VAL A 17 -19.29 -2.28 6.70
C VAL A 17 -20.59 -1.69 7.29
N ALA A 18 -20.52 -1.04 8.45
CA ALA A 18 -21.68 -0.40 9.09
C ALA A 18 -22.11 0.94 8.45
N TYR A 19 -21.32 1.53 7.56
CA TYR A 19 -21.60 2.88 7.02
C TYR A 19 -22.43 2.89 5.72
N GLN A 20 -22.77 1.73 5.12
CA GLN A 20 -23.54 1.68 3.87
C GLN A 20 -24.92 1.00 3.95
N ASN A 21 -25.49 0.80 5.14
CA ASN A 21 -26.87 0.30 5.29
C ASN A 21 -27.76 1.24 6.13
N PRO A 22 -28.89 1.76 5.61
CA PRO A 22 -29.75 2.72 6.31
C PRO A 22 -30.76 2.09 7.29
N PHE A 23 -30.51 0.90 7.84
CA PHE A 23 -31.36 0.31 8.89
C PHE A 23 -30.72 0.48 10.26
N THR A 24 -30.90 1.68 10.84
CA THR A 24 -30.65 1.95 12.25
C THR A 24 -31.67 1.24 13.13
N GLY A 25 -31.23 0.43 14.09
CA GLY A 25 -32.15 -0.13 15.09
C GLY A 25 -31.60 -1.15 16.08
N MET A 26 -30.30 -1.20 16.37
CA MET A 26 -29.82 -2.00 17.51
C MET A 26 -28.66 -1.32 18.24
N SER A 27 -28.98 -0.77 19.41
CA SER A 27 -27.99 -0.41 20.42
C SER A 27 -27.45 -1.72 21.03
N ILE A 28 -26.17 -2.02 20.82
CA ILE A 28 -25.49 -3.06 21.61
C ILE A 28 -25.23 -2.44 22.99
N ARG A 29 -26.11 -2.73 23.97
CA ARG A 29 -25.76 -2.59 25.39
C ARG A 29 -24.88 -3.78 25.76
N TYR A 30 -23.72 -3.48 26.34
CA TYR A 30 -22.88 -4.48 26.99
C TYR A 30 -23.66 -5.14 28.13
N TYR A 31 -23.99 -6.42 27.99
CA TYR A 31 -24.32 -7.27 29.15
C TYR A 31 -23.07 -8.04 29.53
N GLY A 32 -22.53 -7.72 30.71
CA GLY A 32 -21.56 -8.58 31.38
C GLY A 32 -22.20 -9.95 31.62
N ASN A 33 -21.44 -11.01 31.35
CA ASN A 33 -21.85 -12.39 31.53
C ASN A 33 -22.44 -12.63 32.92
N ASP A 34 -23.71 -13.02 32.97
CA ASP A 34 -24.24 -13.93 33.99
C ASP A 34 -25.42 -14.75 33.42
N SER A 35 -25.15 -16.05 33.28
CA SER A 35 -26.05 -17.22 33.33
C SER A 35 -27.24 -17.43 32.36
N LEU A 36 -27.25 -18.66 31.83
CA LEU A 36 -28.23 -19.45 31.03
C LEU A 36 -29.74 -19.19 31.23
N ASN A 37 -30.51 -19.07 30.13
CA ASN A 37 -31.69 -19.90 29.73
C ASN A 37 -32.77 -19.20 28.83
N GLY A 38 -32.88 -19.63 27.56
CA GLY A 38 -34.11 -19.70 26.71
C GLY A 38 -34.80 -18.41 26.19
N PRO A 39 -35.83 -18.50 25.31
CA PRO A 39 -35.88 -19.21 24.01
C PRO A 39 -36.34 -18.34 22.80
N ILE A 40 -35.99 -18.83 21.60
CA ILE A 40 -36.51 -18.65 20.20
C ILE A 40 -37.72 -17.74 19.95
N LEU A 41 -37.62 -16.80 18.98
CA LEU A 41 -38.69 -16.42 18.01
C LEU A 41 -38.12 -15.80 16.70
N SER A 42 -38.59 -16.30 15.55
CA SER A 42 -38.69 -15.64 14.21
C SER A 42 -40.18 -15.29 13.95
N PRO A 43 -40.65 -14.80 12.75
CA PRO A 43 -40.08 -14.04 11.61
C PRO A 43 -40.99 -12.81 11.21
N ASP A 44 -40.66 -12.10 10.10
CA ASP A 44 -41.59 -11.70 9.00
C ASP A 44 -41.43 -10.28 8.38
N ASN A 45 -41.28 -10.28 7.03
CA ASN A 45 -41.80 -9.40 5.96
C ASN A 45 -41.55 -7.88 5.86
N ALA A 46 -40.95 -7.46 4.71
CA ALA A 46 -41.39 -6.38 3.78
C ALA A 46 -40.43 -6.35 2.57
N SER A 47 -40.75 -6.85 1.37
CA SER A 47 -41.58 -6.30 0.26
C SER A 47 -40.98 -5.11 -0.52
N GLU A 48 -41.01 -5.27 -1.84
CA GLU A 48 -40.42 -4.50 -2.96
C GLU A 48 -40.90 -3.06 -3.19
N GLU A 49 -40.11 -2.30 -3.98
CA GLU A 49 -40.44 -1.40 -5.13
C GLU A 49 -39.35 -0.29 -5.22
N GLY A 50 -38.81 0.20 -6.35
CA GLY A 50 -39.15 0.10 -7.76
C GLY A 50 -38.03 0.68 -8.67
N LYS A 51 -38.13 0.36 -9.96
CA LYS A 51 -37.26 0.69 -11.11
C LYS A 51 -37.37 2.16 -11.55
N THR A 52 -36.31 2.68 -12.20
CA THR A 52 -36.42 3.43 -13.49
C THR A 52 -35.12 3.40 -14.30
N ASP A 53 -35.27 3.05 -15.58
CA ASP A 53 -34.30 3.10 -16.68
C ASP A 53 -33.93 4.53 -17.09
N LEU A 54 -32.71 4.73 -17.64
CA LEU A 54 -32.42 5.79 -18.60
C LEU A 54 -31.29 5.38 -19.56
N VAL A 55 -31.53 5.67 -20.83
CA VAL A 55 -30.92 5.11 -22.04
C VAL A 55 -29.85 6.04 -22.64
N ALA A 56 -28.77 5.40 -23.12
CA ALA A 56 -27.83 5.69 -24.23
C ALA A 56 -27.53 7.12 -24.72
N GLY A 57 -26.23 7.34 -25.00
CA GLY A 57 -25.74 8.30 -26.00
C GLY A 57 -24.21 8.39 -26.10
N ILE A 58 -23.61 7.64 -27.03
CA ILE A 58 -22.23 7.80 -27.53
C ILE A 58 -22.27 8.71 -28.78
N PRO A 59 -21.25 9.55 -29.03
CA PRO A 59 -20.47 9.35 -30.26
C PRO A 59 -18.94 9.44 -30.08
N VAL A 60 -18.30 8.66 -30.94
CA VAL A 60 -16.88 8.46 -31.24
C VAL A 60 -16.22 9.71 -31.83
N LEU A 61 -14.90 9.92 -31.62
CA LEU A 61 -13.92 10.18 -32.71
C LEU A 61 -12.45 10.20 -32.24
N ALA A 62 -11.71 9.26 -32.85
CA ALA A 62 -10.29 9.13 -33.15
C ALA A 62 -9.30 10.31 -32.90
N GLY A 63 -8.12 9.94 -32.42
CA GLY A 63 -6.95 9.97 -33.30
C GLY A 63 -5.73 10.82 -32.88
N ASN A 64 -4.60 10.11 -32.86
CA ASN A 64 -3.26 10.52 -33.32
C ASN A 64 -2.19 11.02 -32.32
N LYS A 65 -1.09 10.25 -32.38
CA LYS A 65 0.32 10.64 -32.62
C LYS A 65 1.26 10.68 -31.42
N THR A 66 1.98 9.58 -31.29
CA THR A 66 3.37 9.52 -30.84
C THR A 66 4.31 10.25 -31.81
N PRO A 67 5.40 10.82 -31.28
CA PRO A 67 6.67 10.95 -32.00
C PRO A 67 7.83 10.28 -31.25
N PRO A 68 9.01 10.13 -31.87
CA PRO A 68 9.74 8.86 -31.88
C PRO A 68 10.91 8.77 -30.89
N ILE A 69 11.27 7.51 -30.64
CA ILE A 69 12.59 7.00 -30.27
C ILE A 69 13.74 7.67 -31.05
N ASN A 70 14.80 8.03 -30.34
CA ASN A 70 16.14 8.15 -30.93
C ASN A 70 17.15 7.51 -29.98
N ALA A 71 17.70 6.39 -30.43
CA ALA A 71 18.86 5.74 -29.83
C ALA A 71 20.12 6.39 -30.41
N THR A 72 21.08 6.72 -29.56
CA THR A 72 22.46 6.93 -29.98
C THR A 72 23.41 6.23 -29.00
N ASP A 73 24.19 5.37 -29.62
CA ASP A 73 25.40 4.66 -29.19
C ASP A 73 26.48 5.58 -28.62
N GLY A 74 27.37 5.02 -27.80
CA GLY A 74 28.54 5.73 -27.29
C GLY A 74 29.09 5.12 -26.00
N GLY A 75 29.93 4.10 -26.15
CA GLY A 75 30.62 3.47 -25.03
C GLY A 75 31.80 4.25 -24.45
N ASN A 76 32.31 3.62 -23.39
CA ASN A 76 33.69 3.51 -22.94
C ASN A 76 34.18 4.39 -21.76
N GLU A 77 34.81 3.64 -20.85
CA GLU A 77 36.03 3.95 -20.10
C GLU A 77 35.97 4.77 -18.80
N SER A 78 36.23 4.00 -17.73
CA SER A 78 37.38 4.16 -16.82
C SER A 78 37.25 5.07 -15.62
N ALA A 79 37.57 4.44 -14.50
CA ALA A 79 37.93 5.02 -13.22
C ALA A 79 38.99 6.11 -13.38
N ASP A 80 38.93 7.12 -12.51
CA ASP A 80 40.11 7.60 -11.82
C ASP A 80 39.73 8.23 -10.46
N GLU A 81 40.58 7.91 -9.51
CA GLU A 81 40.65 8.25 -8.10
C GLU A 81 41.45 9.54 -7.96
N GLU A 82 40.88 10.60 -7.37
CA GLU A 82 41.68 11.79 -6.99
C GLU A 82 41.19 12.39 -5.65
N GLN A 83 41.79 11.85 -4.59
CA GLN A 83 42.67 12.55 -3.65
C GLN A 83 42.29 13.96 -3.13
N GLU A 84 42.14 14.05 -1.80
CA GLU A 84 41.93 15.26 -1.02
C GLU A 84 43.03 16.34 -1.21
N PRO A 85 42.70 17.64 -1.07
CA PRO A 85 43.71 18.70 -1.10
C PRO A 85 44.44 18.84 0.25
N PRO A 86 45.76 19.14 0.24
CA PRO A 86 46.51 19.42 1.46
C PRO A 86 46.28 20.85 1.96
N ILE A 87 46.00 21.01 3.26
CA ILE A 87 46.00 22.31 3.94
C ILE A 87 47.41 22.60 4.48
N ALA A 88 48.11 23.55 3.87
CA ALA A 88 49.11 24.37 4.55
C ALA A 88 49.56 25.56 3.68
N MET A 89 49.16 26.78 4.05
CA MET A 89 50.02 27.96 3.82
C MET A 89 49.96 28.89 5.03
N ASN A 90 51.15 29.09 5.59
CA ASN A 90 51.48 30.00 6.66
C ASN A 90 52.05 31.26 6.01
N MET A 91 51.50 32.44 6.25
CA MET A 91 52.15 33.72 5.93
C MET A 91 51.89 34.74 7.03
N ALA A 92 52.99 35.19 7.62
CA ALA A 92 53.07 36.35 8.48
C ALA A 92 53.07 37.65 7.64
N GLY A 93 52.37 38.68 8.12
CA GLY A 93 52.40 40.03 7.55
C GLY A 93 51.50 40.96 8.37
N GLY A 94 52.09 41.98 8.99
CA GLY A 94 51.51 42.71 10.12
C GLY A 94 50.70 43.97 9.81
N GLY A 95 50.06 44.45 10.88
CA GLY A 95 49.97 45.88 11.24
C GLY A 95 48.82 46.70 10.67
N GLY A 96 47.97 47.23 11.56
CA GLY A 96 47.13 48.40 11.26
C GLY A 96 45.84 48.48 12.06
N SER A 97 45.84 49.34 13.06
CA SER A 97 44.78 49.67 14.03
C SER A 97 43.52 50.32 13.45
N GLY A 98 42.35 49.98 14.00
CA GLY A 98 41.20 50.89 14.06
C GLY A 98 39.83 50.23 14.11
N GLY A 99 39.15 50.30 15.26
CA GLY A 99 37.69 50.38 15.29
C GLY A 99 36.94 49.18 15.90
N ALA A 100 36.15 49.49 16.92
CA ALA A 100 35.04 48.71 17.48
C ALA A 100 35.38 47.30 17.99
N SER A 101 35.55 47.20 19.31
CA SER A 101 35.41 45.96 20.07
C SER A 101 33.94 45.50 20.01
N GLY A 102 33.52 45.01 18.85
CA GLY A 102 32.40 44.11 18.75
C GLY A 102 32.92 42.74 19.17
N THR A 103 32.41 42.19 20.26
CA THR A 103 32.65 40.81 20.65
C THR A 103 32.39 39.92 19.44
N GLN A 104 33.45 39.31 18.90
CA GLN A 104 33.31 38.44 17.74
C GLN A 104 32.46 37.25 18.17
N CYS A 105 31.25 37.15 17.64
CA CYS A 105 30.35 36.06 17.94
C CYS A 105 30.85 34.81 17.22
N THR A 106 31.22 33.78 17.97
CA THR A 106 31.61 32.48 17.42
C THR A 106 30.38 31.58 17.34
N THR A 107 30.04 31.12 16.14
CA THR A 107 28.90 30.21 15.91
C THR A 107 29.10 28.88 16.62
N LEU A 108 28.02 28.30 17.15
CA LEU A 108 27.98 26.93 17.68
C LEU A 108 26.82 26.17 17.01
N TRP A 109 27.14 25.46 15.95
CA TRP A 109 26.14 24.72 15.16
C TRP A 109 25.80 23.37 15.80
N GLU A 110 24.51 23.13 15.98
CA GLU A 110 23.96 21.83 16.36
C GLU A 110 22.98 21.38 15.27
N CYS A 111 23.18 20.19 14.72
CA CYS A 111 22.38 19.65 13.61
C CYS A 111 21.55 18.45 14.06
N THR A 112 20.39 18.27 13.42
CA THR A 112 19.60 17.03 13.53
C THR A 112 20.31 15.86 12.84
N GLU A 113 19.80 14.66 13.08
CA GLU A 113 20.09 13.51 12.21
C GLU A 113 19.66 13.80 10.76
N TRP A 114 20.28 13.09 9.81
CA TRP A 114 19.86 13.12 8.41
C TRP A 114 18.48 12.48 8.23
N SER A 115 17.68 13.03 7.31
CA SER A 115 16.45 12.40 6.85
C SER A 115 16.73 11.09 6.11
N GLU A 116 15.66 10.35 5.80
CA GLU A 116 15.74 9.29 4.78
C GLU A 116 16.07 9.88 3.40
N CYS A 117 16.58 9.04 2.51
CA CYS A 117 16.90 9.44 1.15
C CYS A 117 15.62 9.63 0.34
N SER A 118 15.40 10.82 -0.21
CA SER A 118 14.24 11.10 -1.07
C SER A 118 14.41 10.48 -2.47
N GLU A 119 13.30 10.32 -3.21
CA GLU A 119 13.28 9.88 -4.61
C GLU A 119 14.21 10.71 -5.52
N ASN A 120 14.47 11.97 -5.16
CA ASN A 120 15.40 12.84 -5.88
C ASN A 120 16.88 12.58 -5.55
N GLY A 121 17.19 11.56 -4.73
CA GLY A 121 18.53 11.22 -4.30
C GLY A 121 19.14 12.21 -3.32
N ILE A 122 18.31 12.89 -2.51
CA ILE A 122 18.75 13.91 -1.54
C ILE A 122 18.21 13.57 -0.15
N MET A 123 19.07 13.65 0.86
CA MET A 123 18.65 13.70 2.26
C MET A 123 19.04 15.03 2.90
N THR A 124 18.25 15.43 3.89
CA THR A 124 18.34 16.76 4.50
C THR A 124 18.52 16.68 6.01
N ARG A 125 19.12 17.71 6.61
CA ARG A 125 19.16 17.91 8.06
C ARG A 125 19.05 19.40 8.36
N ALA A 126 18.63 19.75 9.57
CA ALA A 126 18.57 21.15 10.00
C ALA A 126 19.68 21.44 11.01
N CYS A 127 20.40 22.54 10.83
CA CYS A 127 21.48 23.02 11.69
C CYS A 127 21.11 24.39 12.27
N THR A 128 21.14 24.50 13.61
CA THR A 128 20.80 25.74 14.33
C THR A 128 22.03 26.27 15.06
N ASP A 129 22.28 27.58 14.96
CA ASP A 129 23.32 28.25 15.74
C ASP A 129 22.82 28.53 17.16
N ARG A 130 23.37 27.81 18.14
CA ARG A 130 23.04 27.95 19.56
C ARG A 130 23.44 29.29 20.15
N ASN A 131 24.41 29.97 19.53
CA ASN A 131 24.88 31.26 20.00
C ASN A 131 24.14 32.44 19.33
N ALA A 132 23.20 32.17 18.41
CA ALA A 132 22.38 33.17 17.72
C ALA A 132 23.19 34.33 17.13
N CYS A 133 24.35 34.03 16.55
CA CYS A 133 25.28 35.00 15.98
C CYS A 133 24.76 35.65 14.69
N GLY A 134 23.73 35.08 14.05
CA GLY A 134 23.10 35.65 12.85
C GLY A 134 23.98 35.60 11.59
N THR A 135 24.89 34.63 11.53
CA THR A 135 25.78 34.40 10.39
C THR A 135 25.71 32.94 9.96
N ASP A 136 25.88 32.67 8.67
CA ASP A 136 26.02 31.32 8.12
C ASP A 136 27.50 30.89 8.00
N TYR A 137 28.42 31.68 8.56
CA TYR A 137 29.83 31.32 8.60
C TYR A 137 30.02 29.96 9.31
N ALA A 138 30.72 29.05 8.63
CA ALA A 138 30.94 27.67 9.09
C ALA A 138 29.67 26.85 9.38
N LYS A 139 28.51 27.22 8.81
CA LYS A 139 27.29 26.40 8.88
C LYS A 139 27.54 25.04 8.20
N PRO A 140 27.28 23.91 8.87
CA PRO A 140 27.38 22.59 8.26
C PRO A 140 26.39 22.44 7.10
N CYS A 141 26.72 21.60 6.11
CA CYS A 141 25.80 21.30 5.01
C CYS A 141 24.49 20.69 5.53
N GLU A 142 23.38 21.13 4.96
CA GLU A 142 22.01 20.70 5.31
C GLU A 142 21.40 19.79 4.25
N GLU A 143 22.09 19.58 3.13
CA GLU A 143 21.68 18.68 2.05
C GLU A 143 22.88 17.82 1.62
N MET A 144 22.63 16.54 1.34
CA MET A 144 23.63 15.68 0.71
C MET A 144 22.99 14.67 -0.24
N ILE A 145 23.77 14.28 -1.25
CA ILE A 145 23.37 13.26 -2.22
C ILE A 145 23.41 11.89 -1.53
N CYS A 146 22.41 11.09 -1.82
CA CYS A 146 22.28 9.71 -1.42
C CYS A 146 21.76 8.88 -2.60
N THR A 147 22.02 7.57 -2.56
CA THR A 147 21.41 6.65 -3.53
C THR A 147 20.00 6.34 -3.04
N TYR A 148 18.99 6.90 -3.71
CA TYR A 148 17.63 6.45 -3.50
C TYR A 148 17.55 4.99 -3.95
N ASP A 149 17.10 4.14 -3.04
CA ASP A 149 16.99 2.75 -3.33
C ASP A 149 15.61 2.46 -3.91
N GLU A 150 15.51 2.32 -5.23
CA GLU A 150 14.27 1.86 -5.89
C GLU A 150 13.85 0.43 -5.46
N ARG A 151 14.57 -0.18 -4.51
CA ARG A 151 14.22 -1.42 -3.83
C ARG A 151 13.12 -1.25 -2.77
N ASP A 152 12.35 -0.17 -2.73
CA ASP A 152 11.07 -0.11 -1.98
C ASP A 152 9.89 0.05 -2.94
N TYR A 153 9.27 -1.08 -3.30
CA TYR A 153 8.10 -1.12 -4.15
C TYR A 153 7.07 -2.09 -3.56
N CYS A 154 5.80 -1.86 -3.90
CA CYS A 154 4.74 -2.83 -3.66
C CYS A 154 3.74 -2.80 -4.80
N SER A 155 3.42 -3.97 -5.32
CA SER A 155 2.35 -4.19 -6.28
C SER A 155 1.42 -5.30 -5.79
N ILE A 156 0.11 -5.07 -5.86
CA ILE A 156 -0.92 -6.07 -5.62
C ILE A 156 -1.73 -6.24 -6.91
N MET A 157 -1.89 -7.47 -7.36
CA MET A 157 -2.48 -7.73 -8.67
C MET A 157 -3.35 -8.98 -8.66
N VAL A 158 -4.33 -9.03 -9.56
CA VAL A 158 -5.12 -10.23 -9.81
C VAL A 158 -4.48 -10.99 -10.96
N ILE A 159 -4.03 -12.22 -10.70
CA ILE A 159 -3.40 -13.08 -11.71
C ILE A 159 -4.26 -14.31 -12.03
N PRO A 160 -4.26 -14.77 -13.30
CA PRO A 160 -3.65 -14.10 -14.46
C PRO A 160 -4.46 -12.87 -14.90
N ASP A 161 -3.80 -11.93 -15.60
CA ASP A 161 -4.37 -10.64 -16.01
C ASP A 161 -5.54 -10.78 -17.02
N ASN A 162 -5.56 -11.88 -17.76
CA ASN A 162 -6.62 -12.23 -18.71
C ASN A 162 -6.97 -13.71 -18.58
N ILE A 163 -8.24 -14.02 -18.33
CA ILE A 163 -8.75 -15.39 -18.18
C ILE A 163 -9.81 -15.63 -19.26
N HIS A 164 -9.62 -16.68 -20.05
CA HIS A 164 -10.61 -17.16 -21.02
C HIS A 164 -11.25 -18.45 -20.52
N VAL A 165 -12.57 -18.45 -20.34
CA VAL A 165 -13.34 -19.58 -19.82
C VAL A 165 -14.36 -20.00 -20.84
N ASN A 166 -14.43 -21.30 -21.12
CA ASN A 166 -15.42 -21.85 -22.04
C ASN A 166 -16.56 -22.53 -21.25
N MET A 167 -17.78 -22.02 -21.38
CA MET A 167 -18.97 -22.51 -20.66
C MET A 167 -19.31 -23.96 -20.98
N SER A 168 -18.97 -24.45 -22.18
CA SER A 168 -19.25 -25.85 -22.57
C SER A 168 -18.53 -26.87 -21.68
N LYS A 169 -17.51 -26.44 -20.93
CA LYS A 169 -16.76 -27.29 -20.01
C LYS A 169 -17.29 -27.25 -18.57
N ASN A 170 -18.19 -26.31 -18.24
CA ASN A 170 -18.70 -26.04 -16.88
C ASN A 170 -17.63 -26.22 -15.78
N SER A 171 -16.40 -25.78 -16.08
CA SER A 171 -15.24 -26.02 -15.22
C SER A 171 -15.01 -24.79 -14.35
N THR A 172 -14.82 -25.01 -13.05
CA THR A 172 -14.31 -23.98 -12.16
C THR A 172 -12.94 -23.49 -12.64
N PHE A 173 -12.62 -22.25 -12.33
CA PHE A 173 -11.29 -21.67 -12.58
C PHE A 173 -10.86 -20.83 -11.37
N HIS A 174 -9.57 -20.50 -11.31
CA HIS A 174 -9.01 -19.75 -10.20
C HIS A 174 -8.48 -18.40 -10.67
N ALA A 175 -8.72 -17.38 -9.86
CA ALA A 175 -7.99 -16.12 -9.90
C ALA A 175 -7.28 -15.95 -8.55
N SER A 176 -6.04 -15.49 -8.58
CA SER A 176 -5.23 -15.28 -7.37
C SER A 176 -4.99 -13.80 -7.17
N VAL A 177 -5.17 -13.30 -5.95
CA VAL A 177 -4.63 -11.99 -5.56
C VAL A 177 -3.18 -12.22 -5.13
N TYR A 178 -2.26 -11.60 -5.85
CA TYR A 178 -0.82 -11.78 -5.73
C TYR A 178 -0.17 -10.48 -5.31
N VAL A 179 0.84 -10.54 -4.45
CA VAL A 179 1.66 -9.40 -4.09
C VAL A 179 3.08 -9.62 -4.58
N ASP A 180 3.70 -8.56 -5.06
CA ASP A 180 5.13 -8.48 -5.35
C ASP A 180 5.67 -7.22 -4.70
N THR A 181 6.57 -7.38 -3.74
CA THR A 181 7.06 -6.27 -2.95
C THR A 181 8.45 -6.56 -2.39
N SER A 182 9.25 -5.53 -2.25
CA SER A 182 10.47 -5.57 -1.44
C SER A 182 10.22 -5.18 0.02
N MET A 183 9.06 -4.60 0.32
CA MET A 183 8.70 -4.08 1.63
C MET A 183 8.25 -5.20 2.58
N GLN A 184 8.41 -4.94 3.87
CA GLN A 184 8.11 -5.91 4.93
C GLN A 184 6.64 -5.87 5.33
N LEU A 185 5.86 -6.87 4.91
CA LEU A 185 4.42 -6.93 5.15
C LEU A 185 4.04 -7.86 6.31
N TYR A 186 2.99 -7.49 7.03
CA TYR A 186 2.44 -8.23 8.17
C TYR A 186 0.98 -8.66 7.96
N GLY A 187 0.21 -7.92 7.17
CA GLY A 187 -1.16 -8.29 6.80
C GLY A 187 -1.66 -7.55 5.56
N ALA A 188 -2.81 -7.98 5.08
CA ALA A 188 -3.49 -7.37 3.95
C ALA A 188 -5.01 -7.43 4.13
N GLU A 189 -5.69 -6.40 3.68
CA GLU A 189 -7.14 -6.33 3.51
C GLU A 189 -7.44 -5.76 2.12
N PHE A 190 -8.43 -6.31 1.43
CA PHE A 190 -8.92 -5.76 0.18
C PHE A 190 -10.38 -6.13 -0.08
N GLY A 191 -11.04 -5.28 -0.85
CA GLY A 191 -12.24 -5.61 -1.59
C GLY A 191 -11.91 -5.98 -3.04
N LEU A 192 -12.72 -6.85 -3.65
CA LEU A 192 -12.65 -7.15 -5.08
C LEU A 192 -14.06 -7.16 -5.69
N SER A 193 -14.25 -6.38 -6.74
CA SER A 193 -15.50 -6.31 -7.49
C SER A 193 -15.47 -7.22 -8.73
N TYR A 194 -16.61 -7.84 -9.06
CA TYR A 194 -16.83 -8.70 -10.22
C TYR A 194 -18.29 -8.64 -10.69
N ASP A 195 -18.60 -9.07 -11.91
CA ASP A 195 -19.99 -9.17 -12.39
C ASP A 195 -20.64 -10.49 -11.95
N ASN A 196 -21.54 -10.40 -10.97
CA ASN A 196 -22.26 -11.54 -10.38
C ASN A 196 -23.30 -12.21 -11.31
N ASN A 197 -23.60 -11.60 -12.45
CA ASN A 197 -24.42 -12.24 -13.47
C ASN A 197 -23.57 -13.21 -14.32
N THR A 198 -22.29 -12.88 -14.51
CA THR A 198 -21.36 -13.68 -15.33
C THR A 198 -20.57 -14.71 -14.53
N LEU A 199 -20.22 -14.42 -13.28
CA LEU A 199 -19.41 -15.29 -12.42
C LEU A 199 -20.09 -15.57 -11.08
N LEU A 200 -19.86 -16.76 -10.54
CA LEU A 200 -20.20 -17.17 -9.18
C LEU A 200 -18.92 -17.48 -8.41
N VAL A 201 -18.78 -16.94 -7.19
CA VAL A 201 -17.70 -17.33 -6.27
C VAL A 201 -18.11 -18.62 -5.56
N GLU A 202 -17.31 -19.67 -5.71
CA GLU A 202 -17.48 -20.97 -5.05
C GLU A 202 -16.65 -21.09 -3.77
N ASP A 203 -15.43 -20.56 -3.80
CA ASP A 203 -14.50 -20.60 -2.69
C ASP A 203 -13.60 -19.35 -2.67
N LEU A 204 -13.19 -18.97 -1.47
CA LEU A 204 -12.25 -17.89 -1.21
C LEU A 204 -11.36 -18.29 -0.04
N SER A 205 -10.07 -18.47 -0.31
CA SER A 205 -9.10 -18.98 0.66
C SER A 205 -7.79 -18.20 0.62
N GLY A 206 -6.95 -18.34 1.65
CA GLY A 206 -5.64 -17.68 1.74
C GLY A 206 -4.58 -18.34 0.85
N GLY A 207 -3.72 -17.54 0.23
CA GLY A 207 -2.71 -17.98 -0.75
C GLY A 207 -1.33 -18.31 -0.19
N GLY A 208 -1.11 -18.12 1.11
CA GLY A 208 0.12 -18.55 1.80
C GLY A 208 1.28 -17.55 1.83
N PHE A 209 1.19 -16.39 1.15
CA PHE A 209 2.24 -15.36 1.21
C PHE A 209 2.60 -14.98 2.66
N PHE A 210 1.58 -14.75 3.49
CA PHE A 210 1.75 -14.38 4.90
C PHE A 210 2.14 -15.53 5.82
N SER A 211 2.22 -16.78 5.34
CA SER A 211 2.68 -17.94 6.10
C SER A 211 3.92 -18.60 5.50
N LYS A 212 4.58 -17.94 4.54
CA LYS A 212 5.67 -18.56 3.76
C LYS A 212 6.93 -18.90 4.54
N ASP A 213 7.11 -18.29 5.70
CA ASP A 213 8.17 -18.56 6.66
C ASP A 213 7.72 -19.50 7.80
N GLY A 214 6.53 -20.11 7.67
CA GLY A 214 5.97 -21.04 8.66
C GLY A 214 5.17 -20.37 9.78
N ALA A 215 5.00 -19.05 9.77
CA ALA A 215 4.14 -18.37 10.73
C ALA A 215 2.67 -18.78 10.56
N SER A 216 1.94 -18.82 11.68
CA SER A 216 0.48 -18.98 11.65
C SER A 216 -0.18 -17.70 11.13
N THR A 217 -1.33 -17.84 10.47
CA THR A 217 -2.12 -16.71 9.99
C THR A 217 -3.58 -16.85 10.43
N TYR A 218 -4.28 -15.73 10.47
CA TYR A 218 -5.72 -15.69 10.61
C TYR A 218 -6.29 -14.91 9.43
N SER A 219 -7.30 -15.46 8.76
CA SER A 219 -7.98 -14.82 7.63
C SER A 219 -9.49 -14.75 7.82
N LEU A 220 -10.07 -13.70 7.27
CA LEU A 220 -11.51 -13.47 7.16
C LEU A 220 -11.84 -13.32 5.68
N ALA A 221 -12.90 -14.00 5.25
CA ALA A 221 -13.32 -14.05 3.86
C ALA A 221 -14.84 -13.95 3.81
N SER A 222 -15.36 -13.12 2.90
CA SER A 222 -16.78 -13.06 2.59
C SER A 222 -17.00 -12.61 1.16
N HIS A 223 -18.14 -12.96 0.59
CA HIS A 223 -18.54 -12.48 -0.73
C HIS A 223 -20.06 -12.34 -0.80
N ALA A 224 -20.52 -11.30 -1.47
CA ALA A 224 -21.93 -11.06 -1.73
C ALA A 224 -22.10 -10.17 -2.96
N ASN A 225 -23.08 -10.49 -3.81
CA ASN A 225 -23.58 -9.59 -4.85
C ASN A 225 -22.53 -8.90 -5.73
N GLY A 226 -21.49 -9.62 -6.18
CA GLY A 226 -20.46 -9.03 -7.05
C GLY A 226 -19.31 -8.37 -6.30
N THR A 227 -19.23 -8.57 -4.98
CA THR A 227 -18.16 -8.06 -4.14
C THR A 227 -17.59 -9.16 -3.27
N ILE A 228 -16.27 -9.16 -3.14
CA ILE A 228 -15.49 -9.98 -2.23
C ILE A 228 -14.85 -9.06 -1.19
N PHE A 229 -14.76 -9.52 0.04
CA PHE A 229 -13.92 -8.95 1.08
C PHE A 229 -12.98 -10.05 1.60
N PHE A 230 -11.68 -9.74 1.68
CA PHE A 230 -10.69 -10.63 2.24
C PHE A 230 -9.73 -9.85 3.12
N ALA A 231 -9.44 -10.39 4.30
CA ALA A 231 -8.43 -9.90 5.21
C ALA A 231 -7.58 -11.05 5.74
N VAL A 232 -6.28 -10.81 5.91
CA VAL A 232 -5.34 -11.78 6.49
C VAL A 232 -4.29 -11.06 7.32
N SER A 233 -3.96 -11.63 8.49
CA SER A 233 -2.91 -11.14 9.35
C SER A 233 -2.06 -12.29 9.88
N ARG A 234 -0.79 -12.01 10.11
CA ARG A 234 0.15 -12.94 10.75
C ARG A 234 -0.13 -13.02 12.25
N MET A 235 0.04 -14.22 12.81
CA MET A 235 -0.26 -14.55 14.21
C MET A 235 0.97 -15.13 14.88
N ALA A 236 1.11 -14.87 16.19
CA ALA A 236 2.16 -15.42 17.05
C ALA A 236 3.60 -15.17 16.53
N THR A 237 3.82 -14.06 15.83
CA THR A 237 5.12 -13.64 15.31
C THR A 237 5.24 -12.11 15.31
N ASN A 238 6.46 -11.60 15.45
CA ASN A 238 6.78 -10.16 15.28
C ASN A 238 7.61 -9.93 14.01
N GLN A 239 7.68 -10.94 13.13
CA GLN A 239 8.42 -10.86 11.88
C GLN A 239 7.45 -10.62 10.73
N SER A 240 7.76 -9.64 9.90
CA SER A 240 7.12 -9.42 8.61
C SER A 240 7.71 -10.33 7.54
N VAL A 241 7.10 -10.32 6.35
CA VAL A 241 7.60 -11.02 5.17
C VAL A 241 7.59 -10.11 3.95
N SER A 242 8.59 -10.25 3.08
CA SER A 242 8.74 -9.50 1.81
C SER A 242 9.03 -10.46 0.66
N GLY A 243 9.03 -9.98 -0.57
CA GLY A 243 9.12 -10.75 -1.81
C GLY A 243 7.74 -10.92 -2.45
N SER A 244 7.57 -11.99 -3.20
CA SER A 244 6.36 -12.21 -3.98
C SER A 244 5.57 -13.45 -3.56
N GLY A 245 4.27 -13.49 -3.85
CA GLY A 245 3.43 -14.66 -3.61
C GLY A 245 1.93 -14.37 -3.51
N THR A 246 1.14 -15.44 -3.42
CA THR A 246 -0.31 -15.35 -3.41
C THR A 246 -0.84 -14.97 -2.02
N VAL A 247 -1.67 -13.94 -1.96
CA VAL A 247 -2.37 -13.47 -0.75
C VAL A 247 -3.69 -14.22 -0.57
N ALA A 248 -4.47 -14.35 -1.64
CA ALA A 248 -5.75 -15.05 -1.64
C ALA A 248 -5.99 -15.78 -2.97
N VAL A 249 -6.75 -16.86 -2.93
CA VAL A 249 -7.19 -17.63 -4.09
C VAL A 249 -8.72 -17.58 -4.12
N ILE A 250 -9.27 -17.17 -5.26
CA ILE A 250 -10.70 -17.17 -5.53
C ILE A 250 -11.01 -18.26 -6.54
N THR A 251 -11.98 -19.11 -6.22
CA THR A 251 -12.52 -20.12 -7.14
C THR A 251 -13.84 -19.61 -7.70
N PHE A 252 -13.92 -19.51 -9.02
CA PHE A 252 -15.11 -19.09 -9.73
C PHE A 252 -15.71 -20.21 -10.57
N THR A 253 -17.03 -20.19 -10.70
CA THR A 253 -17.80 -20.91 -11.73
C THR A 253 -18.44 -19.91 -12.68
N PRO A 254 -18.37 -20.09 -14.02
CA PRO A 254 -19.11 -19.25 -14.96
C PRO A 254 -20.63 -19.44 -14.82
N ARG A 255 -21.39 -18.33 -14.81
CA ARG A 255 -22.87 -18.31 -14.80
C ARG A 255 -23.48 -17.99 -16.15
N SER A 256 -22.88 -17.06 -16.88
CA SER A 256 -23.32 -16.65 -18.22
C SER A 256 -22.13 -16.21 -19.05
N SER A 257 -22.28 -16.24 -20.38
CA SER A 257 -21.30 -15.63 -21.28
C SER A 257 -21.24 -14.12 -21.08
N GLY A 258 -20.08 -13.54 -21.38
CA GLY A 258 -19.80 -12.12 -21.18
C GLY A 258 -18.45 -11.87 -20.55
N ASN A 259 -18.19 -10.60 -20.22
CA ASN A 259 -16.92 -10.16 -19.64
C ASN A 259 -17.14 -9.69 -18.20
N SER A 260 -16.29 -10.15 -17.28
CA SER A 260 -16.21 -9.63 -15.91
C SER A 260 -14.86 -9.00 -15.67
N GLN A 261 -14.84 -7.71 -15.33
CA GLN A 261 -13.64 -7.07 -14.77
C GLN A 261 -13.49 -7.50 -13.30
N LEU A 262 -12.27 -7.84 -12.89
CA LEU A 262 -11.89 -8.10 -11.51
C LEU A 262 -11.11 -6.89 -11.00
N VAL A 263 -11.74 -6.07 -10.18
CA VAL A 263 -11.18 -4.77 -9.76
C VAL A 263 -10.94 -4.77 -8.25
N LEU A 264 -9.68 -4.59 -7.84
CA LEU A 264 -9.31 -4.40 -6.45
C LEU A 264 -9.71 -3.00 -5.97
N HIS A 265 -10.22 -2.89 -4.74
CA HIS A 265 -10.57 -1.63 -4.09
C HIS A 265 -10.44 -1.76 -2.57
N ASN A 266 -10.49 -0.65 -1.84
CA ASN A 266 -10.35 -0.62 -0.37
C ASN A 266 -9.14 -1.43 0.11
N ILE A 267 -8.00 -1.23 -0.53
CA ILE A 267 -6.78 -2.00 -0.28
C ILE A 267 -6.06 -1.38 0.91
N THR A 268 -5.80 -2.18 1.94
CA THR A 268 -4.93 -1.84 3.06
C THR A 268 -3.88 -2.93 3.19
N ILE A 269 -2.62 -2.58 2.93
CA ILE A 269 -1.49 -3.46 3.19
C ILE A 269 -0.75 -2.90 4.40
N ALA A 270 -0.50 -3.72 5.41
CA ALA A 270 0.08 -3.30 6.67
C ALA A 270 1.46 -3.94 6.88
N GLY A 271 2.43 -3.15 7.34
CA GLY A 271 3.68 -3.66 7.89
C GLY A 271 3.55 -4.00 9.38
N HIS A 272 4.66 -4.36 10.04
CA HIS A 272 4.63 -4.88 11.41
C HIS A 272 4.22 -3.83 12.46
N GLY A 273 4.60 -2.57 12.25
CA GLY A 273 4.23 -1.44 13.11
C GLY A 273 2.84 -0.89 12.85
N LEU A 274 2.01 -1.58 12.02
CA LEU A 274 0.72 -1.11 11.51
C LEU A 274 0.83 0.11 10.59
N GLU A 275 2.02 0.39 10.07
CA GLU A 275 2.22 1.33 8.97
C GLU A 275 1.48 0.83 7.72
N VAL A 276 0.80 1.76 7.05
CA VAL A 276 0.13 1.45 5.78
C VAL A 276 1.17 1.51 4.67
N VAL A 277 1.36 0.38 4.00
CA VAL A 277 2.21 0.25 2.81
C VAL A 277 1.37 0.58 1.59
N GLN A 278 1.82 1.53 0.80
CA GLN A 278 1.17 1.90 -0.46
C GLN A 278 1.59 0.91 -1.55
N CYS A 279 0.60 0.28 -2.18
CA CYS A 279 0.83 -0.69 -3.25
C CYS A 279 0.07 -0.27 -4.51
N ASN A 280 0.74 -0.33 -5.65
CA ASN A 280 0.07 -0.18 -6.94
C ASN A 280 -0.86 -1.38 -7.17
N SER A 281 -2.08 -1.13 -7.64
CA SER A 281 -3.08 -2.18 -7.82
C SER A 281 -3.41 -2.42 -9.29
N THR A 282 -3.39 -3.69 -9.72
CA THR A 282 -3.78 -4.10 -11.08
C THR A 282 -4.89 -5.14 -11.02
N GLY A 283 -5.96 -4.90 -11.79
CA GLY A 283 -7.07 -5.84 -11.93
C GLY A 283 -6.81 -6.94 -12.96
N SER A 284 -7.85 -7.70 -13.27
CA SER A 284 -7.85 -8.71 -14.34
C SER A 284 -9.18 -8.67 -15.09
N VAL A 285 -9.24 -9.31 -16.26
CA VAL A 285 -10.50 -9.53 -16.99
C VAL A 285 -10.74 -11.01 -17.22
N VAL A 286 -11.98 -11.44 -16.96
CA VAL A 286 -12.48 -12.77 -17.31
C VAL A 286 -13.40 -12.63 -18.51
N MET A 287 -13.12 -13.40 -19.56
CA MET A 287 -13.97 -13.56 -20.75
C MET A 287 -14.58 -14.95 -20.72
N VAL A 288 -15.91 -15.01 -20.68
CA VAL A 288 -16.68 -16.25 -20.65
C VAL A 288 -17.40 -16.41 -21.99
N GLU A 289 -17.13 -17.52 -22.67
CA GLU A 289 -17.69 -17.87 -23.99
C GLU A 289 -18.44 -19.21 -23.98
#